data_AF-A0A1W9Q3L3-F1
#
_entry.id   AF-A0A1W9Q3L3-F1
#
_cell.length_a   1.000
_cell.length_b   1.000
_cell.length_c   1.000
_cell.angle_alpha   90.00
_cell.angle_beta   90.00
_cell.angle_gamma   90.00
#
_symmetry.space_group_name_H-M   'P 1'
#
loop_
_entity.id
_entity.type
_entity.pdbx_description
1 polymer ?
#
loop_
_entity_poly.entity_id
_entity_poly.type
_entity_poly.pdbx_seq_one_letter_code
_entity_poly.pdbx_strand_id
1 'polypeptide(L)'
;MKWHKTTLEFNSPGKGLHEITPLIQEQLRAWRVEEGMCYLFLPHTSASLVISESWDPSARADLETFMERTAPEGERWYTHTLEGPDDATSHIRAMLTDTSLTIPIDNGALSLGRWQGVYLFEHRARPHRRGLLMRALDVVGDGGR
;
A
#
# COMPACT_ATOMS: atom_id res chain seq x y z
N MET A 1 -24.78 -3.98 8.89
CA MET A 1 -23.32 -3.73 8.82
C MET A 1 -22.56 -4.95 9.28
N LYS A 2 -21.58 -5.39 8.50
CA LYS A 2 -20.75 -6.58 8.78
C LYS A 2 -19.28 -6.23 8.59
N TRP A 3 -18.41 -6.78 9.41
CA TRP A 3 -16.96 -6.61 9.24
C TRP A 3 -16.31 -7.85 8.65
N HIS A 4 -15.48 -7.63 7.64
CA HIS A 4 -14.59 -8.61 7.06
C HIS A 4 -13.14 -8.29 7.41
N LYS A 5 -12.31 -9.32 7.53
CA LYS A 5 -10.88 -9.16 7.83
C LYS A 5 -10.03 -10.26 7.22
N THR A 6 -8.85 -9.89 6.73
CA THR A 6 -7.78 -10.82 6.35
C THR A 6 -6.42 -10.16 6.55
N THR A 7 -5.37 -10.93 6.33
CA THR A 7 -4.02 -10.43 6.07
C THR A 7 -3.63 -10.86 4.66
N LEU A 8 -3.33 -9.90 3.80
CA LEU A 8 -2.75 -10.19 2.48
C LEU A 8 -1.23 -10.28 2.66
N GLU A 9 -0.61 -11.33 2.13
CA GLU A 9 0.82 -11.59 2.28
C GLU A 9 1.52 -11.40 0.93
N PHE A 10 2.64 -10.67 0.92
CA PHE A 10 3.38 -10.30 -0.27
C PHE A 10 4.85 -10.65 -0.07
N ASN A 11 5.47 -11.21 -1.10
CA ASN A 11 6.92 -11.26 -1.19
C ASN A 11 7.35 -10.10 -2.09
N SER A 12 7.77 -9.01 -1.47
CA SER A 12 8.34 -7.89 -2.21
C SER A 12 9.70 -8.30 -2.78
N PRO A 13 9.95 -8.14 -4.09
CA PRO A 13 11.22 -8.51 -4.71
C PRO A 13 12.36 -7.55 -4.34
N GLY A 14 12.05 -6.44 -3.66
CA GLY A 14 12.97 -5.37 -3.34
C GLY A 14 12.35 -4.02 -3.62
N LYS A 15 13.18 -2.99 -3.60
CA LYS A 15 12.75 -1.60 -3.62
C LYS A 15 11.87 -1.27 -4.83
N GLY A 16 10.82 -0.50 -4.60
CA GLY A 16 9.96 0.04 -5.65
C GLY A 16 8.49 0.07 -5.27
N LEU A 17 7.68 0.66 -6.15
CA LEU A 17 6.23 0.67 -6.07
C LEU A 17 5.69 -0.62 -6.72
N HIS A 18 5.01 -1.43 -5.92
CA HIS A 18 4.38 -2.68 -6.34
C HIS A 18 2.86 -2.53 -6.30
N GLU A 19 2.19 -2.67 -7.43
CA GLU A 19 0.75 -2.50 -7.50
C GLU A 19 0.04 -3.65 -6.76
N ILE A 20 -0.86 -3.30 -5.83
CA ILE A 20 -1.62 -4.26 -5.01
C ILE A 20 -3.14 -4.11 -5.18
N THR A 21 -3.61 -3.17 -6.01
CA THR A 21 -5.03 -2.99 -6.34
C THR A 21 -5.73 -4.31 -6.71
N PRO A 22 -5.18 -5.16 -7.61
CA PRO A 22 -5.87 -6.38 -8.04
C PRO A 22 -6.13 -7.37 -6.91
N LEU A 23 -5.20 -7.46 -5.95
CA LEU A 23 -5.28 -8.37 -4.81
C LEU A 23 -6.36 -7.93 -3.81
N ILE A 24 -6.47 -6.62 -3.59
CA ILE A 24 -7.53 -6.04 -2.74
C ILE A 24 -8.89 -6.28 -3.40
N GLN A 25 -9.00 -6.03 -4.71
CA GLN A 25 -10.23 -6.24 -5.48
C GLN A 25 -10.66 -7.71 -5.50
N GLU A 26 -9.72 -8.65 -5.63
CA GLU A 26 -10.00 -10.08 -5.53
C GLU A 26 -10.57 -10.44 -4.15
N GLN A 27 -10.00 -9.89 -3.09
CA GLN A 27 -10.47 -10.15 -1.74
C GLN A 27 -11.87 -9.56 -1.49
N LEU A 28 -12.18 -8.37 -2.02
CA LEU A 28 -13.53 -7.79 -1.96
C LEU A 28 -14.56 -8.67 -2.67
N ARG A 29 -14.24 -9.15 -3.88
CA ARG A 29 -15.10 -10.10 -4.62
C ARG A 29 -15.33 -11.39 -3.86
N ALA A 30 -14.30 -11.95 -3.23
CA ALA A 30 -14.41 -13.16 -2.42
C ALA A 30 -15.33 -12.96 -1.20
N TRP A 31 -15.35 -11.74 -0.64
CA TRP A 31 -16.23 -11.37 0.46
C TRP A 31 -17.64 -10.96 0.02
N ARG A 32 -17.84 -10.66 -1.27
CA ARG A 32 -19.10 -10.15 -1.84
C ARG A 32 -19.56 -8.85 -1.16
N VAL A 33 -18.62 -7.95 -0.87
CA VAL A 33 -18.92 -6.61 -0.35
C VAL A 33 -19.25 -5.72 -1.52
N GLU A 34 -20.50 -5.26 -1.63
CA GLU A 34 -20.94 -4.36 -2.70
C GLU A 34 -20.71 -2.89 -2.35
N GLU A 35 -21.00 -2.49 -1.11
CA GLU A 35 -20.97 -1.11 -0.65
C GLU A 35 -20.31 -1.00 0.73
N GLY A 36 -19.48 0.02 0.95
CA GLY A 36 -18.92 0.28 2.28
C GLY A 36 -17.54 0.93 2.29
N MET A 37 -16.66 0.46 3.18
CA MET A 37 -15.35 1.07 3.40
C MET A 37 -14.25 0.02 3.55
N CYS A 38 -13.19 0.14 2.75
CA CYS A 38 -11.98 -0.66 2.85
C CYS A 38 -10.92 0.08 3.67
N TYR A 39 -10.41 -0.56 4.72
CA TYR A 39 -9.29 -0.08 5.51
C TYR A 39 -8.10 -1.01 5.34
N LEU A 40 -6.95 -0.43 4.99
CA LEU A 40 -5.69 -1.09 4.80
C LEU A 40 -4.69 -0.56 5.84
N PHE A 41 -4.03 -1.45 6.55
CA PHE A 41 -2.97 -1.10 7.50
C PHE A 41 -1.75 -1.98 7.31
N LEU A 42 -0.60 -1.35 7.07
CA LEU A 42 0.67 -2.02 6.88
C LEU A 42 1.49 -1.92 8.18
N PRO A 43 1.55 -2.98 9.02
CA PRO A 43 2.32 -3.01 10.26
C PRO A 43 3.83 -3.17 9.99
N HIS A 44 4.42 -2.31 9.16
CA HIS A 44 5.83 -2.31 8.79
C HIS A 44 6.34 -0.87 8.78
N THR A 45 7.54 -0.66 9.31
CA THR A 45 8.15 0.68 9.40
C THR A 45 9.10 0.98 8.26
N SER A 46 9.37 0.01 7.39
CA SER A 46 10.35 0.12 6.29
C SER A 46 9.69 -0.05 4.91
N ALA A 47 8.37 0.03 4.85
CA ALA A 47 7.54 -0.03 3.65
C ALA A 47 6.29 0.81 3.91
N SER A 48 5.62 1.27 2.87
CA SER A 48 4.42 2.10 3.00
C SER A 48 3.39 1.80 1.93
N LEU A 49 2.27 2.51 2.00
CA LEU A 49 1.16 2.49 1.07
C LEU A 49 1.07 3.84 0.35
N VAL A 50 0.72 3.79 -0.93
CA VAL A 50 0.54 4.99 -1.75
C VAL A 50 -0.65 4.77 -2.69
N ILE A 51 -1.48 5.80 -2.87
CA ILE A 51 -2.41 5.87 -4.00
C ILE A 51 -1.79 6.80 -5.04
N SER A 52 -1.55 6.29 -6.25
CA SER A 52 -0.92 7.05 -7.33
C SER A 52 -1.40 6.57 -8.69
N GLU A 53 -0.88 7.18 -9.76
CA GLU A 53 -1.18 6.77 -11.12
C GLU A 53 -0.74 5.32 -11.41
N SER A 54 -1.64 4.54 -12.02
CA SER A 54 -1.44 3.13 -12.38
C SER A 54 -1.55 2.82 -13.87
N TRP A 55 -1.45 3.84 -14.72
CA TRP A 55 -1.52 3.68 -16.18
C TRP A 55 -0.16 3.80 -16.85
N ASP A 56 0.55 4.92 -16.65
CA ASP A 56 1.87 5.14 -17.23
C ASP A 56 2.99 4.68 -16.28
N PRO A 57 3.84 3.72 -16.67
CA PRO A 57 4.98 3.29 -15.86
C PRO A 57 5.98 4.41 -15.50
N SER A 58 6.03 5.49 -16.28
CA SER A 58 6.89 6.64 -16.00
C SER A 58 6.48 7.40 -14.73
N ALA A 59 5.18 7.50 -14.44
CA ALA A 59 4.70 8.13 -13.21
C ALA A 59 5.26 7.42 -11.97
N ARG A 60 5.32 6.08 -12.02
CA ARG A 60 5.93 5.26 -10.98
C ARG A 60 7.44 5.51 -10.86
N ALA A 61 8.16 5.53 -11.99
CA ALA A 61 9.60 5.75 -12.01
C ALA A 61 10.01 7.13 -11.47
N ASP A 62 9.23 8.16 -11.76
CA ASP A 62 9.46 9.52 -11.27
C ASP A 62 9.25 9.61 -9.76
N LEU A 63 8.24 8.93 -9.21
CA LEU A 63 8.00 8.88 -7.76
C LEU A 63 9.09 8.10 -7.02
N GLU A 64 9.54 6.97 -7.57
CA GLU A 64 10.68 6.22 -7.04
C GLU A 64 11.95 7.10 -7.03
N THR A 65 12.23 7.78 -8.15
CA THR A 65 13.38 8.70 -8.27
C THR A 65 13.28 9.90 -7.33
N PHE A 66 12.08 10.47 -7.17
CA PHE A 66 11.83 11.56 -6.23
C PHE A 66 12.16 11.13 -4.80
N MET A 67 11.74 9.92 -4.42
CA MET A 67 12.00 9.39 -3.09
C MET A 67 13.49 9.09 -2.86
N GLU A 68 14.21 8.58 -3.88
CA GLU A 68 15.67 8.42 -3.84
C GLU A 68 16.41 9.74 -3.59
N ARG A 69 15.91 10.85 -4.15
CA ARG A 69 16.52 12.18 -3.95
C ARG A 69 16.15 12.83 -2.62
N THR A 70 14.93 12.59 -2.14
CA THR A 70 14.38 13.22 -0.93
C THR A 70 14.93 12.58 0.34
N ALA A 71 15.05 11.26 0.35
CA ALA A 71 15.63 10.48 1.43
C ALA A 71 16.65 9.51 0.81
N PRO A 72 17.87 9.97 0.48
CA PRO A 72 18.92 9.13 -0.08
C PRO A 72 19.46 8.16 0.96
N GLU A 73 20.09 7.09 0.49
CA GLU A 73 20.79 6.10 1.33
C GLU A 73 22.18 6.54 1.73
N GLY A 74 22.68 6.02 2.86
CA GLY A 74 24.08 6.17 3.25
C GLY A 74 24.50 7.58 3.65
N GLU A 75 23.55 8.45 4.02
CA GLU A 75 23.87 9.76 4.55
C GLU A 75 24.72 9.67 5.81
N ARG A 76 25.76 10.50 5.92
CA ARG A 76 26.75 10.44 7.02
C ARG A 76 26.14 10.67 8.40
N TRP A 77 24.99 11.34 8.44
CA TRP A 77 24.28 11.67 9.68
C TRP A 77 23.28 10.58 10.09
N TYR A 78 23.02 9.57 9.24
CA TYR A 78 22.21 8.42 9.64
C TYR A 78 22.97 7.56 10.65
N THR A 79 22.34 7.36 11.81
CA THR A 79 22.88 6.53 12.90
C THR A 79 22.24 5.14 12.96
N HIS A 80 21.06 4.96 12.35
CA HIS A 80 20.36 3.69 12.28
C HIS A 80 20.74 2.93 11.00
N THR A 81 21.81 2.15 11.07
CA THR A 81 22.43 1.49 9.90
C THR A 81 22.72 0.01 10.13
N LEU A 82 22.14 -0.59 11.17
CA LEU A 82 22.44 -1.97 11.58
C LEU A 82 22.04 -2.99 10.51
N GLU A 83 20.99 -2.69 9.74
CA GLU A 83 20.52 -3.56 8.66
C GLU A 83 21.00 -3.15 7.26
N GLY A 84 21.95 -2.21 7.16
CA GLY A 84 22.53 -1.76 5.90
C GLY A 84 22.31 -0.27 5.61
N PRO A 85 22.75 0.21 4.42
CA PRO A 85 22.67 1.62 4.04
C PRO A 85 21.23 2.12 3.82
N ASP A 86 20.29 1.19 3.62
CA ASP A 86 18.86 1.46 3.41
C ASP A 86 18.03 1.44 4.71
N ASP A 87 18.65 1.15 5.86
CA ASP A 87 17.97 0.95 7.14
C ASP A 87 17.26 2.25 7.59
N ALA A 88 17.99 3.27 8.05
CA ALA A 88 17.43 4.60 8.36
C ALA A 88 16.55 5.16 7.24
N THR A 89 17.02 5.05 6.00
CA THR A 89 16.33 5.55 4.80
C THR A 89 14.92 4.99 4.66
N SER A 90 14.77 3.68 4.85
CA SER A 90 13.48 3.01 4.71
C SER A 90 12.45 3.50 5.73
N HIS A 91 12.89 3.80 6.94
CA HIS A 91 12.06 4.40 7.98
C HIS A 91 11.66 5.84 7.66
N ILE A 92 12.58 6.65 7.14
CA ILE A 92 12.31 8.03 6.73
C ILE A 92 11.28 8.05 5.59
N ARG A 93 11.46 7.21 4.56
CA ARG A 93 10.52 7.13 3.43
C ARG A 93 9.14 6.66 3.86
N ALA A 94 9.07 5.68 4.77
CA ALA A 94 7.81 5.24 5.36
C ALA A 94 7.13 6.35 6.17
N MET A 95 7.89 7.15 6.93
CA MET A 95 7.39 8.31 7.68
C MET A 95 6.84 9.43 6.77
N LEU A 96 7.45 9.62 5.60
CA LEU A 96 7.03 10.62 4.61
C LEU A 96 5.79 10.20 3.79
N THR A 97 5.33 8.96 3.95
CA THR A 97 4.21 8.38 3.22
C THR A 97 3.24 7.73 4.21
N ASP A 98 2.25 6.98 3.72
CA ASP A 98 1.21 6.43 4.56
C ASP A 98 1.47 4.98 4.95
N THR A 99 1.20 4.61 6.20
CA THR A 99 1.13 3.18 6.59
C THR A 99 -0.31 2.66 6.57
N SER A 100 -1.28 3.51 6.28
CA SER A 100 -2.69 3.14 6.23
C SER A 100 -3.46 3.89 5.17
N LEU A 101 -4.43 3.23 4.55
CA LEU A 101 -5.36 3.83 3.60
C LEU A 101 -6.80 3.46 3.99
N THR A 102 -7.71 4.40 3.77
CA THR A 102 -9.15 4.20 3.92
C THR A 102 -9.82 4.61 2.61
N ILE A 103 -10.45 3.67 1.92
CA ILE A 103 -10.95 3.85 0.56
C ILE A 103 -12.41 3.35 0.50
N PRO A 104 -13.36 4.14 -0.02
CA PRO A 104 -14.75 3.68 -0.19
C PRO A 104 -14.84 2.45 -1.11
N ILE A 105 -15.87 1.65 -0.89
CA ILE A 105 -16.24 0.53 -1.76
C ILE A 105 -17.60 0.86 -2.36
N ASP A 106 -17.67 0.94 -3.69
CA ASP A 106 -18.91 1.15 -4.44
C ASP A 106 -19.01 0.08 -5.54
N ASN A 107 -20.19 -0.50 -5.74
CA ASN A 107 -20.46 -1.54 -6.76
C ASN A 107 -19.43 -2.70 -6.77
N GLY A 108 -19.03 -3.17 -5.58
CA GLY A 108 -18.13 -4.32 -5.45
C GLY A 108 -16.64 -4.02 -5.63
N ALA A 109 -16.26 -2.75 -5.74
CA ALA A 109 -14.90 -2.31 -6.04
C ALA A 109 -14.46 -1.12 -5.18
N LEU A 110 -13.14 -0.99 -4.97
CA LEU A 110 -12.57 0.25 -4.46
C LEU A 110 -12.96 1.43 -5.37
N SER A 111 -13.51 2.49 -4.76
CA SER A 111 -13.90 3.73 -5.45
C SER A 111 -12.67 4.60 -5.71
N LEU A 112 -11.81 4.12 -6.62
CA LEU A 112 -10.61 4.81 -7.07
C LEU A 112 -10.91 5.65 -8.32
N GLY A 113 -10.21 6.78 -8.47
CA GLY A 113 -10.21 7.52 -9.72
C GLY A 113 -9.69 6.66 -10.88
N ARG A 114 -10.05 7.02 -12.12
CA ARG A 114 -9.73 6.25 -13.34
C ARG A 114 -8.26 5.80 -13.45
N TRP A 115 -7.35 6.65 -12.97
CA TRP A 115 -5.92 6.42 -13.04
C TRP A 115 -5.31 6.00 -11.70
N GLN A 116 -6.08 5.94 -10.62
CA GLN A 116 -5.54 5.62 -9.31
C GLN A 116 -5.40 4.09 -9.12
N GLY A 117 -4.23 3.69 -8.67
CA GLY A 117 -3.95 2.37 -8.13
C GLY A 117 -3.41 2.47 -6.70
N VAL A 118 -3.56 1.39 -5.94
CA VAL A 118 -2.99 1.22 -4.61
C VAL A 118 -1.67 0.46 -4.74
N TYR A 119 -0.62 1.02 -4.15
CA TYR A 119 0.73 0.47 -4.19
C TYR A 119 1.24 0.14 -2.79
N LEU A 120 1.99 -0.95 -2.70
CA LEU A 120 2.96 -1.18 -1.64
C LEU A 120 4.28 -0.56 -2.10
N PHE A 121 4.77 0.47 -1.41
CA PHE A 121 6.09 1.04 -1.66
C PHE A 121 7.10 0.33 -0.75
N GLU A 122 7.87 -0.59 -1.33
CA GLU A 122 9.00 -1.21 -0.64
C GLU A 122 10.20 -0.26 -0.65
N HIS A 123 10.74 0.05 0.53
CA HIS A 123 11.90 0.92 0.64
C HIS A 123 13.21 0.15 0.82
N ARG A 124 13.14 -1.15 1.15
CA ARG A 124 14.31 -2.01 1.33
C ARG A 124 14.78 -2.59 0.00
N ALA A 125 16.09 -2.59 -0.23
CA ALA A 125 16.70 -3.10 -1.45
C ALA A 125 16.55 -4.62 -1.58
N ARG A 126 16.70 -5.35 -0.47
CA ARG A 126 16.56 -6.82 -0.45
C ARG A 126 15.09 -7.26 -0.44
N PRO A 127 14.78 -8.50 -0.86
CA PRO A 127 13.42 -9.03 -0.74
C PRO A 127 12.92 -9.08 0.71
N HIS A 128 11.65 -8.77 0.92
CA HIS A 128 10.99 -8.82 2.23
C HIS A 128 9.58 -9.40 2.13
N ARG A 129 9.16 -10.13 3.17
CA ARG A 129 7.77 -10.56 3.33
C ARG A 129 6.98 -9.47 4.04
N ARG A 130 5.92 -8.99 3.42
CA ARG A 130 5.00 -7.97 3.95
C ARG A 130 3.64 -8.58 4.18
N GLY A 131 3.02 -8.21 5.30
CA GLY A 131 1.65 -8.58 5.62
C GLY A 131 0.81 -7.31 5.72
N LEU A 132 -0.21 -7.15 4.88
CA LEU A 132 -1.15 -6.03 4.89
C LEU A 132 -2.43 -6.45 5.58
N LEU A 133 -2.79 -5.77 6.67
CA LEU A 133 -4.06 -6.00 7.33
C LEU A 133 -5.16 -5.31 6.53
N MET A 134 -6.06 -6.10 5.95
CA MET A 134 -7.22 -5.59 5.23
C MET A 134 -8.48 -5.79 6.08
N ARG A 135 -9.28 -4.74 6.20
CA ARG A 135 -10.61 -4.77 6.80
C ARG A 135 -11.59 -4.17 5.81
N ALA A 136 -12.79 -4.73 5.72
CA ALA A 136 -13.89 -4.10 4.99
C ALA A 136 -15.11 -4.00 5.91
N LEU A 137 -15.63 -2.79 6.06
CA LEU A 137 -16.95 -2.56 6.61
C LEU A 137 -17.94 -2.70 5.45
N ASP A 138 -18.71 -3.78 5.48
CA ASP A 138 -19.80 -4.05 4.55
C ASP A 138 -21.07 -3.38 5.07
N VAL A 139 -21.50 -2.35 4.34
CA VAL A 139 -22.75 -1.66 4.58
C VAL A 139 -23.80 -2.35 3.72
N VAL A 140 -24.24 -3.52 4.18
CA VAL A 140 -25.39 -4.23 3.63
C VAL A 140 -26.52 -3.22 3.45
N GLY A 141 -26.84 -2.88 2.21
CA GLY A 141 -28.05 -2.15 1.92
C GLY A 141 -29.22 -2.99 2.41
N ASP A 142 -30.03 -2.46 3.33
CA ASP A 142 -31.38 -2.98 3.50
C ASP A 142 -31.98 -3.02 2.11
N GLY A 143 -32.21 -4.24 1.59
CA GLY A 143 -32.59 -4.47 0.21
C GLY A 143 -33.64 -3.48 -0.26
N GLY A 144 -33.17 -2.47 -1.01
CA GLY A 144 -34.02 -1.52 -1.69
C GLY A 144 -34.74 -2.29 -2.78
N ARG A 145 -36.03 -2.51 -2.54
CA ARG A 145 -37.02 -2.86 -3.56
C ARG A 145 -36.94 -1.92 -4.75
#